data_AF-A0AAD8EMI4-F1
#
_entry.id   AF-A0AAD8EMI4-F1
#
_cell.length_a   1.000
_cell.length_b   1.000
_cell.length_c   1.000
_cell.angle_alpha   90.00
_cell.angle_beta   90.00
_cell.angle_gamma   90.00
#
_symmetry.space_group_name_H-M   'P 1'
#
loop_
_entity.id
_entity.type
_entity.pdbx_description
1 polymer ?
#
loop_
_entity_poly.entity_id
_entity_poly.type
_entity_poly.pdbx_seq_one_letter_code
_entity_poly.pdbx_strand_id
1 'polypeptide(L)'
;VCFCSEECRDEAWTQYHLLECSILNHILHSRELSKMAWLVYRIVAKAMIIRKEDVSSLKPSPDTPNPFLSDNYNTVWGQVTHSIARTPADMLKRTISAIFLTSLLQHVISVKTDEVTMSMVMLRHLQSCSCNAYQITEHIVPEGNIKRSDEKELGGAVYPTISLCNHSCNPNVVRHSIGRVCVVRAIRNIKTGDEIHDNYGPHYLSSSREVRQNLLCTQYFFTCVCDACSNNWPTVEKLNPAAVAYKCTQCSAIIGDSILGLKICPNCNKKIDFNKIAKRLETLSREFNKAVENLLLWRTSQCLKTCLEYCSLMDSVIVHPNKKIAICQQAITLSWSLMSNVQNV
;
A
#
# COMPACT_ATOMS: atom_id res chain seq x y z
N VAL A 1 3.41 24.53 12.60
CA VAL A 1 2.25 23.66 12.27
C VAL A 1 1.16 24.54 11.71
N CYS A 2 0.51 24.14 10.62
CA CYS A 2 -0.54 24.92 9.97
C CYS A 2 -1.83 24.09 9.93
N PHE A 3 -2.98 24.77 10.00
CA PHE A 3 -4.30 24.14 9.99
C PHE A 3 -5.19 24.79 8.93
N CYS A 4 -6.16 24.00 8.44
CA CYS A 4 -7.11 24.44 7.43
C CYS A 4 -8.12 25.46 7.95
N SER A 5 -8.45 25.35 9.25
CA SER A 5 -9.45 26.12 9.97
C SER A 5 -9.20 26.02 11.48
N GLU A 6 -9.96 26.76 12.28
CA GLU A 6 -9.90 26.67 13.74
C GLU A 6 -10.41 25.31 14.25
N GLU A 7 -11.42 24.74 13.59
CA GLU A 7 -11.92 23.40 13.91
C GLU A 7 -10.83 22.34 13.67
N CYS A 8 -10.11 22.42 12.54
CA CYS A 8 -8.94 21.59 12.24
C CYS A 8 -7.85 21.71 13.34
N ARG A 9 -7.62 22.93 13.86
CA ARG A 9 -6.65 23.20 14.93
C ARG A 9 -7.10 22.56 16.25
N ASP A 10 -8.34 22.77 16.64
CA ASP A 10 -8.88 22.34 17.94
C ASP A 10 -9.04 20.82 18.00
N GLU A 11 -9.44 20.18 16.88
CA GLU A 11 -9.44 18.72 16.75
C GLU A 11 -8.02 18.15 16.91
N ALA A 12 -7.02 18.74 16.24
CA ALA A 12 -5.65 18.30 16.38
C ALA A 12 -5.11 18.50 17.80
N TRP A 13 -5.43 19.64 18.44
CA TRP A 13 -5.04 19.95 19.82
C TRP A 13 -5.52 18.89 20.80
N THR A 14 -6.79 18.55 20.74
CA THR A 14 -7.42 17.56 21.63
C THR A 14 -6.92 16.13 21.38
N GLN A 15 -6.55 15.79 20.14
CA GLN A 15 -6.15 14.42 19.82
C GLN A 15 -4.66 14.13 20.03
N TYR A 16 -3.76 15.07 19.74
CA TYR A 16 -2.30 14.83 19.80
C TYR A 16 -1.45 16.08 19.94
N HIS A 17 -1.84 17.21 19.34
CA HIS A 17 -0.95 18.36 19.19
C HIS A 17 -0.63 19.03 20.53
N LEU A 18 -1.50 18.94 21.54
CA LEU A 18 -1.22 19.37 22.92
C LEU A 18 0.12 18.80 23.44
N LEU A 19 0.38 17.52 23.18
CA LEU A 19 1.61 16.84 23.62
C LEU A 19 2.77 16.99 22.62
N GLU A 20 2.51 17.45 21.39
CA GLU A 20 3.55 17.63 20.37
C GLU A 20 4.09 19.06 20.31
N CYS A 21 3.28 20.07 20.64
CA CYS A 21 3.53 21.47 20.25
C CYS A 21 4.89 22.01 20.71
N SER A 22 5.25 21.81 21.98
CA SER A 22 6.50 22.32 22.55
C SER A 22 7.74 21.52 22.13
N ILE A 23 7.57 20.25 21.74
CA ILE A 23 8.68 19.33 21.47
C ILE A 23 8.92 19.07 19.98
N LEU A 24 8.00 19.47 19.10
CA LEU A 24 8.00 19.07 17.69
C LEU A 24 9.29 19.47 16.97
N ASN A 25 9.84 20.65 17.27
CA ASN A 25 11.07 21.12 16.67
C ASN A 25 12.27 20.21 16.98
N HIS A 26 12.32 19.60 18.17
CA HIS A 26 13.38 18.66 18.55
C HIS A 26 13.29 17.36 17.77
N ILE A 27 12.09 16.94 17.37
CA ILE A 27 11.90 15.75 16.53
C ILE A 27 12.23 16.06 15.07
N LEU A 28 11.66 17.14 14.52
CA LEU A 28 11.74 17.44 13.08
C LEU A 28 13.13 17.91 12.61
N HIS A 29 13.90 18.59 13.47
CA HIS A 29 15.23 19.08 13.12
C HIS A 29 16.36 18.15 13.58
N SER A 30 16.02 17.01 14.20
CA SER A 30 17.02 16.01 14.56
C SER A 30 17.54 15.31 13.31
N ARG A 31 18.87 15.24 13.17
CA ARG A 31 19.53 14.50 12.08
C ARG A 31 19.56 13.00 12.32
N GLU A 32 19.42 12.58 13.58
CA GLU A 32 19.52 11.18 14.00
C GLU A 32 18.19 10.44 13.92
N LEU A 33 17.09 11.18 14.06
CA LEU A 33 15.74 10.62 14.00
C LEU A 33 15.25 10.52 12.55
N SER A 34 14.70 9.36 12.21
CA SER A 34 13.95 9.21 10.96
C SER A 34 12.62 9.96 11.03
N LYS A 35 12.01 10.27 9.87
CA LYS A 35 10.64 10.81 9.78
C LYS A 35 9.60 9.98 10.56
N MET A 36 9.86 8.67 10.74
CA MET A 36 8.99 7.78 11.52
C MET A 36 8.97 8.09 13.02
N ALA A 37 9.99 8.76 13.56
CA ALA A 37 10.04 9.11 14.98
C ALA A 37 8.85 9.99 15.39
N TRP A 38 8.45 10.92 14.52
CA TRP A 38 7.27 11.75 14.77
C TRP A 38 5.97 10.93 14.74
N LEU A 39 5.83 10.01 13.79
CA LEU A 39 4.67 9.11 13.73
C LEU A 39 4.59 8.24 15.00
N VAL A 40 5.71 7.69 15.46
CA VAL A 40 5.77 6.90 16.70
C VAL A 40 5.40 7.74 17.92
N TYR A 41 5.97 8.93 18.05
CA TYR A 41 5.63 9.85 19.13
C TYR A 41 4.12 10.12 19.15
N ARG A 42 3.54 10.43 17.98
CA ARG A 42 2.10 10.67 17.84
C ARG A 42 1.26 9.46 18.26
N ILE A 43 1.64 8.24 17.86
CA ILE A 43 0.92 7.02 18.25
C ILE A 43 0.84 6.91 19.78
N VAL A 44 1.97 7.13 20.48
CA VAL A 44 2.01 7.05 21.94
C VAL A 44 1.28 8.22 22.59
N ALA A 45 1.44 9.45 22.09
CA ALA A 45 0.73 10.62 22.58
C ALA A 45 -0.80 10.47 22.47
N LYS A 46 -1.31 10.02 21.31
CA LYS A 46 -2.74 9.73 21.14
C LYS A 46 -3.22 8.67 22.13
N ALA A 47 -2.45 7.60 22.30
CA ALA A 47 -2.81 6.53 23.23
C ALA A 47 -2.83 7.01 24.68
N MET A 48 -1.88 7.84 25.09
CA MET A 48 -1.84 8.48 26.41
C MET A 48 -3.08 9.34 26.65
N ILE A 49 -3.44 10.20 25.70
CA ILE A 49 -4.63 11.06 25.82
C ILE A 49 -5.90 10.21 25.97
N ILE A 50 -6.09 9.21 25.10
CA ILE A 50 -7.26 8.31 25.15
C ILE A 50 -7.35 7.57 26.48
N ARG A 51 -6.20 7.17 27.05
CA ARG A 51 -6.13 6.39 28.29
C ARG A 51 -5.86 7.23 29.53
N LYS A 52 -6.07 8.55 29.46
CA LYS A 52 -5.91 9.49 30.59
C LYS A 52 -4.54 9.37 31.27
N GLU A 53 -3.49 9.28 30.46
CA GLU A 53 -2.08 9.22 30.87
C GLU A 53 -1.69 7.99 31.71
N ASP A 54 -2.52 6.94 31.76
CA ASP A 54 -2.15 5.66 32.39
C ASP A 54 -1.23 4.84 31.48
N VAL A 55 0.06 4.89 31.80
CA VAL A 55 1.12 4.15 31.11
C VAL A 55 0.99 2.63 31.23
N SER A 56 0.53 2.15 32.39
CA SER A 56 0.44 0.71 32.66
C SER A 56 -0.56 0.04 31.71
N SER A 57 -1.58 0.78 31.30
CA SER A 57 -2.57 0.37 30.32
C SER A 57 -2.02 0.27 28.88
N LEU A 58 -0.85 0.84 28.56
CA LEU A 58 -0.25 0.78 27.21
C LEU A 58 0.34 -0.57 26.83
N LYS A 59 0.50 -1.51 27.77
CA LYS A 59 0.82 -2.90 27.46
C LYS A 59 -0.50 -3.66 27.27
N PRO A 60 -0.95 -3.89 26.02
CA PRO A 60 -2.22 -4.55 25.82
C PRO A 60 -2.11 -6.06 26.02
N SER A 61 -3.29 -6.69 26.08
CA SER A 61 -3.50 -8.14 26.13
C SER A 61 -2.62 -8.90 25.11
N PRO A 62 -2.19 -10.14 25.40
CA PRO A 62 -1.48 -10.98 24.43
C PRO A 62 -2.23 -11.15 23.10
N ASP A 63 -3.57 -11.09 23.13
CA ASP A 63 -4.39 -11.24 21.92
C ASP A 63 -4.70 -9.89 21.26
N THR A 64 -4.45 -9.82 19.95
CA THR A 64 -4.81 -8.65 19.14
C THR A 64 -6.29 -8.75 18.73
N PRO A 65 -7.10 -7.70 18.95
CA PRO A 65 -8.52 -7.72 18.57
C PRO A 65 -8.75 -7.94 17.08
N ASN A 66 -9.86 -8.61 16.75
CA ASN A 66 -10.37 -8.78 15.40
C ASN A 66 -11.83 -8.28 15.37
N PRO A 67 -12.21 -7.31 14.50
CA PRO A 67 -11.42 -6.72 13.41
C PRO A 67 -10.29 -5.78 13.86
N PHE A 68 -9.29 -5.62 12.99
CA PHE A 68 -8.23 -4.64 13.14
C PHE A 68 -8.79 -3.25 12.78
N LEU A 69 -8.97 -2.37 13.76
CA LEU A 69 -9.60 -1.06 13.60
C LEU A 69 -8.65 0.07 14.03
N SER A 70 -8.56 1.12 13.20
CA SER A 70 -7.64 2.25 13.42
C SER A 70 -7.92 3.07 14.68
N ASP A 71 -9.14 2.99 15.24
CA ASP A 71 -9.52 3.64 16.51
C ASP A 71 -9.20 2.78 17.75
N ASN A 72 -8.76 1.54 17.55
CA ASN A 72 -8.38 0.63 18.62
C ASN A 72 -6.84 0.48 18.69
N TYR A 73 -6.24 1.12 19.69
CA TYR A 73 -4.79 1.06 19.94
C TYR A 73 -4.24 -0.36 20.05
N ASN A 74 -5.01 -1.34 20.53
CA ASN A 74 -4.52 -2.71 20.66
C ASN A 74 -4.23 -3.34 19.29
N THR A 75 -4.92 -2.91 18.24
CA THR A 75 -4.67 -3.37 16.86
C THR A 75 -3.45 -2.69 16.25
N VAL A 76 -3.17 -1.44 16.61
CA VAL A 76 -1.92 -0.74 16.29
C VAL A 76 -0.75 -1.41 17.00
N TRP A 77 -0.92 -1.74 18.28
CA TRP A 77 0.08 -2.48 19.04
C TRP A 77 0.33 -3.85 18.44
N GLY A 78 -0.70 -4.60 18.04
CA GLY A 78 -0.59 -5.97 17.54
C GLY A 78 0.19 -6.15 16.23
N GLN A 79 0.61 -5.06 15.59
CA GLN A 79 1.38 -5.10 14.35
C GLN A 79 2.76 -5.74 14.53
N VAL A 80 3.24 -6.39 13.45
CA VAL A 80 4.50 -7.13 13.44
C VAL A 80 5.70 -6.20 13.64
N THR A 81 6.67 -6.61 14.44
CA THR A 81 7.89 -5.83 14.70
C THR A 81 9.13 -6.39 14.02
N HIS A 82 9.13 -7.68 13.68
CA HIS A 82 10.30 -8.46 13.30
C HIS A 82 11.47 -8.31 14.31
N SER A 83 11.17 -8.15 15.60
CA SER A 83 12.17 -7.88 16.64
C SER A 83 13.35 -8.87 16.64
N ILE A 84 13.08 -10.15 16.39
CA ILE A 84 14.09 -11.23 16.39
C ILE A 84 15.00 -11.18 15.16
N ALA A 85 14.49 -10.71 14.02
CA ALA A 85 15.23 -10.72 12.74
C ALA A 85 16.14 -9.48 12.55
N ARG A 86 16.05 -8.50 13.46
CA ARG A 86 16.80 -7.24 13.37
C ARG A 86 18.25 -7.41 13.80
N THR A 87 19.14 -6.66 13.15
CA THR A 87 20.56 -6.64 13.51
C THR A 87 20.77 -5.89 14.83
N PRO A 88 21.85 -6.19 15.58
CA PRO A 88 22.21 -5.44 16.78
C PRO A 88 22.35 -3.93 16.55
N ALA A 89 22.87 -3.53 15.38
CA ALA A 89 23.03 -2.12 15.01
C ALA A 89 21.68 -1.40 14.81
N ASP A 90 20.72 -2.03 14.13
CA ASP A 90 19.35 -1.48 13.99
C ASP A 90 18.67 -1.38 15.37
N MET A 91 18.82 -2.41 16.20
CA MET A 91 18.26 -2.44 17.55
C MET A 91 18.84 -1.35 18.45
N LEU A 92 20.16 -1.14 18.42
CA LEU A 92 20.81 -0.06 19.19
C LEU A 92 20.29 1.32 18.75
N LYS A 93 20.25 1.59 17.44
CA LYS A 93 19.74 2.86 16.90
C LYS A 93 18.30 3.14 17.34
N ARG A 94 17.42 2.14 17.27
CA ARG A 94 16.02 2.27 17.69
C ARG A 94 15.90 2.45 19.20
N THR A 95 16.73 1.78 19.99
CA THR A 95 16.72 1.91 21.45
C THR A 95 17.10 3.31 21.88
N ILE A 96 18.17 3.89 21.29
CA ILE A 96 18.56 5.28 21.54
C ILE A 96 17.43 6.25 21.14
N SER A 97 16.83 6.03 19.96
CA SER A 97 15.68 6.84 19.51
C SER A 97 14.50 6.74 20.48
N ALA A 98 14.21 5.54 21.00
CA ALA A 98 13.13 5.29 21.94
C ALA A 98 13.34 6.01 23.28
N ILE A 99 14.56 5.99 23.81
CA ILE A 99 14.92 6.71 25.04
C ILE A 99 14.76 8.20 24.81
N PHE A 100 15.28 8.74 23.71
CA PHE A 100 15.14 10.15 23.37
C PHE A 100 13.68 10.60 23.26
N LEU A 101 12.84 9.84 22.55
CA LEU A 101 11.40 10.12 22.45
C LEU A 101 10.69 10.01 23.80
N THR A 102 11.13 9.11 24.67
CA THR A 102 10.63 8.98 26.05
C THR A 102 10.95 10.21 26.87
N SER A 103 12.19 10.70 26.81
CA SER A 103 12.58 11.94 27.51
C SER A 103 11.78 13.15 27.02
N LEU A 104 11.51 13.26 25.71
CA LEU A 104 10.65 14.32 25.18
C LEU A 104 9.21 14.21 25.69
N LEU A 105 8.64 13.00 25.73
CA LEU A 105 7.29 12.80 26.25
C LEU A 105 7.19 13.14 27.74
N GLN A 106 8.17 12.72 28.53
CA GLN A 106 8.25 13.03 29.97
C GLN A 106 8.35 14.53 30.27
N HIS A 107 8.84 15.33 29.33
CA HIS A 107 8.89 16.79 29.49
C HIS A 107 7.52 17.47 29.36
N VAL A 108 6.55 16.82 28.71
CA VAL A 108 5.24 17.43 28.39
C VAL A 108 4.07 16.81 29.14
N ILE A 109 4.21 15.59 29.65
CA ILE A 109 3.20 14.93 30.48
C ILE A 109 3.36 15.32 31.94
N SER A 110 2.26 15.32 32.69
CA SER A 110 2.28 15.69 34.12
C SER A 110 2.53 14.48 35.04
N VAL A 111 2.35 13.26 34.53
CA VAL A 111 2.51 12.03 35.33
C VAL A 111 3.93 11.49 35.25
N LYS A 112 4.44 11.03 36.39
CA LYS A 112 5.69 10.27 36.43
C LYS A 112 5.47 8.90 35.81
N THR A 113 6.29 8.57 34.83
CA THR A 113 6.22 7.30 34.10
C THR A 113 7.48 6.48 34.34
N ASP A 114 7.35 5.15 34.33
CA ASP A 114 8.51 4.25 34.31
C ASP A 114 9.24 4.38 32.97
N GLU A 115 10.44 4.95 33.00
CA GLU A 115 11.24 5.27 31.80
C GLU A 115 11.55 4.02 30.97
N VAL A 116 11.78 2.88 31.65
CA VAL A 116 12.04 1.60 30.99
C VAL A 116 10.81 1.13 30.23
N THR A 117 9.64 1.15 30.87
CA THR A 117 8.37 0.80 30.22
C THR A 117 8.06 1.73 29.05
N MET A 118 8.28 3.04 29.18
CA MET A 118 8.03 3.96 28.07
C MET A 118 8.99 3.82 26.91
N SER A 119 10.27 3.63 27.21
CA SER A 119 11.26 3.32 26.19
C SER A 119 10.92 2.01 25.46
N MET A 120 10.38 1.01 26.17
CA MET A 120 9.95 -0.24 25.56
C MET A 120 8.76 -0.07 24.61
N VAL A 121 7.75 0.73 24.99
CA VAL A 121 6.61 1.05 24.10
C VAL A 121 7.07 1.83 22.86
N MET A 122 7.94 2.84 23.05
CA MET A 122 8.51 3.61 21.94
C MET A 122 9.34 2.71 21.01
N LEU A 123 10.18 1.84 21.57
CA LEU A 123 10.99 0.89 20.82
C LEU A 123 10.12 -0.08 20.01
N ARG A 124 9.05 -0.60 20.62
CA ARG A 124 8.09 -1.45 19.91
C ARG A 124 7.52 -0.73 18.69
N HIS A 125 7.02 0.49 18.86
CA HIS A 125 6.40 1.24 17.76
C HIS A 125 7.41 1.68 16.70
N LEU A 126 8.65 1.97 17.08
CA LEU A 126 9.74 2.17 16.11
C LEU A 126 9.95 0.92 15.26
N GLN A 127 9.90 -0.28 15.84
CA GLN A 127 10.02 -1.52 15.09
C GLN A 127 8.79 -1.75 14.21
N SER A 128 7.57 -1.69 14.75
CA SER A 128 6.35 -1.96 13.98
C SER A 128 6.14 -0.94 12.85
N CYS A 129 6.31 0.36 13.09
CA CYS A 129 6.12 1.37 12.06
C CYS A 129 7.07 1.18 10.87
N SER A 130 8.28 0.65 11.07
CA SER A 130 9.20 0.40 9.94
C SER A 130 8.75 -0.67 8.96
N CYS A 131 7.77 -1.50 9.34
CA CYS A 131 7.25 -2.59 8.51
C CYS A 131 5.73 -2.46 8.24
N ASN A 132 5.03 -1.54 8.91
CA ASN A 132 3.56 -1.45 8.84
C ASN A 132 3.05 -0.03 8.55
N ALA A 133 3.90 1.00 8.58
CA ALA A 133 3.49 2.36 8.26
C ALA A 133 3.37 2.56 6.76
N TYR A 134 2.41 3.39 6.38
CA TYR A 134 2.11 3.74 4.99
C TYR A 134 2.37 5.22 4.76
N GLN A 135 2.84 5.54 3.56
CA GLN A 135 2.90 6.91 3.08
C GLN A 135 1.49 7.41 2.78
N ILE A 136 1.20 8.65 3.16
CA ILE A 136 0.10 9.45 2.63
C ILE A 136 0.69 10.22 1.46
N THR A 137 0.07 10.11 0.30
CA THR A 137 0.61 10.66 -0.95
C THR A 137 -0.36 11.64 -1.60
N GLU A 138 0.20 12.49 -2.44
CA GLU A 138 -0.51 13.42 -3.31
C GLU A 138 0.08 13.35 -4.72
N HIS A 139 -0.81 13.33 -5.71
CA HIS A 139 -0.44 13.27 -7.11
C HIS A 139 -0.25 14.69 -7.66
N ILE A 140 0.97 15.04 -8.04
CA ILE A 140 1.31 16.36 -8.57
C ILE A 140 1.23 16.30 -10.08
N VAL A 141 0.47 17.20 -10.70
CA VAL A 141 0.34 17.30 -12.17
C VAL A 141 0.83 18.67 -12.64
N PRO A 142 2.10 18.78 -13.11
CA PRO A 142 2.64 20.05 -13.59
C PRO A 142 1.98 20.50 -14.89
N GLU A 143 1.53 21.75 -14.94
CA GLU A 143 0.94 22.40 -16.12
C GLU A 143 -0.26 21.61 -16.69
N GLY A 144 -0.98 20.88 -15.85
CA GLY A 144 -2.05 19.97 -16.28
C GLY A 144 -1.59 18.77 -17.12
N ASN A 145 -0.27 18.54 -17.26
CA ASN A 145 0.30 17.49 -18.07
C ASN A 145 0.45 16.17 -17.28
N ILE A 146 -0.54 15.30 -17.43
CA ILE A 146 -0.58 13.99 -16.78
C ILE A 146 0.65 13.11 -17.10
N LYS A 147 1.32 13.29 -18.25
CA LYS A 147 2.53 12.51 -18.56
C LYS A 147 3.73 12.91 -17.70
N ARG A 148 3.72 14.12 -17.14
CA ARG A 148 4.75 14.64 -16.24
C ARG A 148 4.34 14.53 -14.77
N SER A 149 3.22 13.86 -14.48
CA SER A 149 2.74 13.76 -13.12
C SER A 149 3.61 12.84 -12.29
N ASP A 150 3.76 13.16 -11.00
CA ASP A 150 4.55 12.40 -10.05
C ASP A 150 3.84 12.29 -8.70
N GLU A 151 4.23 11.31 -7.89
CA GLU A 151 3.68 11.11 -6.55
C GLU A 151 4.58 11.74 -5.49
N LYS A 152 4.00 12.58 -4.63
CA LYS A 152 4.69 13.24 -3.53
C LYS A 152 4.24 12.67 -2.19
N GLU A 153 5.20 12.30 -1.34
CA GLU A 153 4.94 11.93 0.05
C GLU A 153 4.56 13.18 0.87
N LEU A 154 3.36 13.18 1.45
CA LEU A 154 2.88 14.20 2.39
C LEU A 154 3.14 13.85 3.86
N GLY A 155 3.16 12.55 4.19
CA GLY A 155 3.37 12.10 5.56
C GLY A 155 3.26 10.58 5.71
N GLY A 156 3.20 10.11 6.96
CA GLY A 156 3.07 8.70 7.30
C GLY A 156 1.85 8.44 8.19
N ALA A 157 1.26 7.25 8.08
CA ALA A 157 0.14 6.79 8.90
C ALA A 157 0.21 5.29 9.15
N VAL A 158 -0.51 4.85 10.18
CA VAL A 158 -0.71 3.43 10.49
C VAL A 158 -2.16 3.07 10.20
N TYR A 159 -2.36 2.05 9.38
CA TYR A 159 -3.68 1.54 9.00
C TYR A 159 -3.78 0.04 9.35
N PRO A 160 -4.15 -0.32 10.60
CA PRO A 160 -4.08 -1.71 11.07
C PRO A 160 -4.79 -2.73 10.17
N THR A 161 -5.95 -2.38 9.61
CA THR A 161 -6.68 -3.24 8.67
C THR A 161 -5.90 -3.50 7.39
N ILE A 162 -5.24 -2.47 6.83
CA ILE A 162 -4.53 -2.56 5.56
C ILE A 162 -3.20 -3.29 5.73
N SER A 163 -2.54 -3.14 6.89
CA SER A 163 -1.32 -3.87 7.26
C SER A 163 -1.48 -5.39 7.27
N LEU A 164 -2.72 -5.91 7.26
CA LEU A 164 -2.97 -7.34 7.11
C LEU A 164 -2.79 -7.85 5.67
N CYS A 165 -2.76 -6.96 4.68
CA CYS A 165 -2.58 -7.37 3.28
C CYS A 165 -1.12 -7.74 3.03
N ASN A 166 -0.89 -9.00 2.66
CA ASN A 166 0.46 -9.51 2.35
C ASN A 166 0.97 -8.98 1.01
N HIS A 167 2.29 -9.08 0.83
CA HIS A 167 2.96 -8.60 -0.37
C HIS A 167 2.82 -9.55 -1.57
N SER A 168 2.61 -8.98 -2.76
CA SER A 168 2.96 -9.58 -4.05
C SER A 168 3.65 -8.55 -4.94
N CYS A 169 4.67 -9.00 -5.69
CA CYS A 169 5.29 -8.17 -6.73
C CYS A 169 4.32 -7.93 -7.90
N ASN A 170 3.26 -8.76 -8.04
CA ASN A 170 2.13 -8.64 -8.97
C ASN A 170 0.81 -8.62 -8.15
N PRO A 171 0.49 -7.50 -7.49
CA PRO A 171 -0.63 -7.41 -6.56
C PRO A 171 -1.99 -7.55 -7.25
N ASN A 172 -3.04 -7.83 -6.47
CA ASN A 172 -4.43 -7.83 -6.96
C ASN A 172 -5.22 -6.61 -6.49
N VAL A 173 -4.62 -5.77 -5.64
CA VAL A 173 -5.15 -4.47 -5.24
C VAL A 173 -4.14 -3.35 -5.44
N VAL A 174 -4.64 -2.11 -5.46
CA VAL A 174 -3.86 -0.87 -5.45
C VAL A 174 -4.34 0.04 -4.31
N ARG A 175 -3.44 0.87 -3.78
CA ARG A 175 -3.72 1.88 -2.76
C ARG A 175 -3.67 3.29 -3.34
N HIS A 176 -4.49 4.18 -2.78
CA HIS A 176 -4.39 5.64 -2.96
C HIS A 176 -4.91 6.37 -1.71
N SER A 177 -4.57 7.64 -1.59
CA SER A 177 -4.92 8.48 -0.44
C SER A 177 -6.04 9.45 -0.78
N ILE A 178 -7.13 9.44 -0.01
CA ILE A 178 -8.18 10.48 -0.04
C ILE A 178 -8.16 11.21 1.30
N GLY A 179 -7.67 12.44 1.30
CA GLY A 179 -7.25 13.13 2.50
C GLY A 179 -6.23 12.28 3.28
N ARG A 180 -6.62 11.86 4.49
CA ARG A 180 -5.84 10.98 5.37
C ARG A 180 -6.32 9.51 5.37
N VAL A 181 -7.23 9.15 4.47
CA VAL A 181 -7.79 7.79 4.37
C VAL A 181 -7.05 7.05 3.27
N CYS A 182 -6.48 5.89 3.60
CA CYS A 182 -5.95 4.98 2.61
C CYS A 182 -7.07 4.08 2.08
N VAL A 183 -7.23 4.07 0.76
CA VAL A 183 -8.27 3.32 0.06
C VAL A 183 -7.63 2.21 -0.74
N VAL A 184 -8.09 0.98 -0.53
CA VAL A 184 -7.64 -0.22 -1.24
C VAL A 184 -8.68 -0.61 -2.30
N ARG A 185 -8.27 -0.81 -3.55
CA ARG A 185 -9.18 -1.21 -4.65
C ARG A 185 -8.63 -2.37 -5.47
N ALA A 186 -9.49 -3.29 -5.86
CA ALA A 186 -9.13 -4.39 -6.75
C ALA A 186 -8.72 -3.88 -8.13
N ILE A 187 -7.64 -4.46 -8.66
CA ILE A 187 -7.13 -4.25 -10.04
C ILE A 187 -7.01 -5.58 -10.81
N ARG A 188 -7.51 -6.66 -10.22
CA ARG A 188 -7.62 -8.02 -10.76
C ARG A 188 -8.91 -8.66 -10.26
N ASN A 189 -9.34 -9.74 -10.90
CA ASN A 189 -10.46 -10.51 -10.36
C ASN A 189 -9.99 -11.25 -9.10
N ILE A 190 -10.78 -11.15 -8.03
CA ILE A 190 -10.52 -11.79 -6.72
C ILE A 190 -11.71 -12.68 -6.43
N LYS A 191 -11.51 -14.00 -6.36
CA LYS A 191 -12.55 -14.99 -6.06
C LYS A 191 -12.69 -15.17 -4.55
N THR A 192 -13.81 -15.75 -4.12
CA THR A 192 -13.99 -16.17 -2.73
C THR A 192 -12.86 -17.13 -2.33
N GLY A 193 -12.17 -16.82 -1.23
CA GLY A 193 -11.03 -17.58 -0.74
C GLY A 193 -9.67 -17.10 -1.27
N ASP A 194 -9.62 -16.23 -2.28
CA ASP A 194 -8.38 -15.63 -2.73
C ASP A 194 -7.87 -14.63 -1.67
N GLU A 195 -6.56 -14.65 -1.44
CA GLU A 195 -5.90 -13.68 -0.58
C GLU A 195 -5.73 -12.33 -1.27
N ILE A 196 -5.92 -11.25 -0.51
CA ILE A 196 -5.71 -9.89 -0.98
C ILE A 196 -4.22 -9.56 -0.85
N HIS A 197 -3.59 -9.27 -1.99
CA HIS A 197 -2.17 -8.99 -2.10
C HIS A 197 -1.94 -7.54 -2.49
N ASP A 198 -1.26 -6.85 -1.60
CA ASP A 198 -0.77 -5.49 -1.74
C ASP A 198 0.67 -5.50 -2.32
N ASN A 199 1.16 -4.36 -2.84
CA ASN A 199 2.57 -4.15 -3.12
C ASN A 199 3.25 -3.20 -2.11
N TYR A 200 4.36 -3.68 -1.53
CA TYR A 200 5.14 -2.98 -0.50
C TYR A 200 6.20 -2.03 -1.09
N GLY A 201 6.10 -1.69 -2.38
CA GLY A 201 7.04 -0.84 -3.11
C GLY A 201 7.71 -1.57 -4.29
N PRO A 202 8.40 -2.70 -4.08
CA PRO A 202 9.10 -3.40 -5.16
C PRO A 202 8.12 -4.10 -6.11
N HIS A 203 7.96 -3.59 -7.33
CA HIS A 203 7.02 -4.10 -8.34
C HIS A 203 7.76 -4.77 -9.52
N TYR A 204 7.21 -5.86 -10.07
CA TYR A 204 7.90 -6.59 -11.16
C TYR A 204 8.04 -5.78 -12.45
N LEU A 205 7.13 -4.83 -12.68
CA LEU A 205 7.15 -3.99 -13.87
C LEU A 205 8.40 -3.09 -13.95
N SER A 206 8.93 -2.64 -12.81
CA SER A 206 10.00 -1.63 -12.75
C SER A 206 11.34 -2.16 -12.24
N SER A 207 11.38 -3.32 -11.57
CA SER A 207 12.61 -3.82 -10.93
C SER A 207 12.84 -5.30 -11.17
N SER A 208 14.10 -5.73 -11.28
CA SER A 208 14.47 -7.14 -11.43
C SER A 208 14.11 -7.96 -10.18
N ARG A 209 13.99 -9.28 -10.31
CA ARG A 209 13.72 -10.19 -9.19
C ARG A 209 14.72 -9.99 -8.05
N GLU A 210 16.01 -9.90 -8.37
CA GLU A 210 17.09 -9.72 -7.40
C GLU A 210 16.92 -8.45 -6.58
N VAL A 211 16.67 -7.31 -7.24
CA VAL A 211 16.44 -6.02 -6.57
C VAL A 211 15.22 -6.10 -5.66
N ARG A 212 14.11 -6.67 -6.16
CA ARG A 212 12.88 -6.82 -5.36
C ARG A 212 13.11 -7.68 -4.11
N GLN A 213 13.78 -8.83 -4.26
CA GLN A 213 14.09 -9.71 -3.12
C GLN A 213 14.98 -9.02 -2.10
N ASN A 214 16.02 -8.30 -2.55
CA ASN A 214 16.92 -7.59 -1.65
C ASN A 214 16.19 -6.53 -0.82
N LEU A 215 15.35 -5.71 -1.47
CA LEU A 215 14.56 -4.68 -0.80
C LEU A 215 13.57 -5.29 0.22
N LEU A 216 12.85 -6.35 -0.18
CA LEU A 216 11.88 -7.01 0.69
C LEU A 216 12.55 -7.71 1.88
N CYS A 217 13.66 -8.41 1.66
CA CYS A 217 14.41 -9.07 2.72
C CYS A 217 15.00 -8.06 3.71
N THR A 218 15.48 -6.92 3.22
CA THR A 218 16.09 -5.88 4.05
C THR A 218 15.06 -5.17 4.93
N GLN A 219 13.89 -4.84 4.39
CA GLN A 219 12.88 -4.04 5.10
C GLN A 219 11.84 -4.88 5.86
N TYR A 220 11.45 -6.03 5.30
CA TYR A 220 10.34 -6.86 5.77
C TYR A 220 10.75 -8.28 6.16
N PHE A 221 12.03 -8.62 6.07
CA PHE A 221 12.60 -9.86 6.62
C PHE A 221 11.98 -11.16 6.05
N PHE A 222 11.53 -11.14 4.80
CA PHE A 222 11.00 -12.32 4.11
C PHE A 222 11.51 -12.43 2.69
N THR A 223 11.44 -13.66 2.14
CA THR A 223 11.68 -13.93 0.71
C THR A 223 10.34 -14.05 -0.01
N CYS A 224 10.13 -13.25 -1.05
CA CYS A 224 8.87 -13.26 -1.79
C CYS A 224 8.76 -14.48 -2.70
N VAL A 225 7.63 -15.19 -2.63
CA VAL A 225 7.32 -16.38 -3.44
C VAL A 225 6.12 -16.18 -4.37
N CYS A 226 5.72 -14.94 -4.62
CA CYS A 226 4.65 -14.65 -5.58
C CYS A 226 5.02 -15.11 -7.00
N ASP A 227 4.03 -15.26 -7.88
CA ASP A 227 4.23 -15.74 -9.26
C ASP A 227 5.36 -15.03 -10.00
N ALA A 228 5.47 -13.70 -9.84
CA ALA A 228 6.49 -12.91 -10.50
C ALA A 228 7.91 -13.21 -10.00
N CYS A 229 8.07 -13.58 -8.73
CA CYS A 229 9.35 -13.99 -8.17
C CYS A 229 9.64 -15.46 -8.41
N SER A 230 8.64 -16.34 -8.31
CA SER A 230 8.80 -17.79 -8.51
C SER A 230 9.12 -18.15 -9.96
N ASN A 231 8.58 -17.39 -10.91
CA ASN A 231 8.80 -17.60 -12.35
C ASN A 231 9.80 -16.60 -12.96
N ASN A 232 10.51 -15.82 -12.15
CA ASN A 232 11.50 -14.82 -12.59
C ASN A 232 10.99 -13.89 -13.72
N TRP A 233 9.80 -13.31 -13.54
CA TRP A 233 9.19 -12.48 -14.57
C TRP A 233 10.06 -11.25 -14.91
N PRO A 234 10.16 -10.89 -16.21
CA PRO A 234 10.92 -9.73 -16.64
C PRO A 234 10.16 -8.43 -16.35
N THR A 235 10.88 -7.30 -16.43
CA THR A 235 10.30 -5.95 -16.35
C THR A 235 9.43 -5.65 -17.57
N VAL A 236 8.58 -4.62 -17.48
CA VAL A 236 7.61 -4.27 -18.53
C VAL A 236 8.26 -3.97 -19.89
N GLU A 237 9.46 -3.41 -19.87
CA GLU A 237 10.26 -3.11 -21.05
C GLU A 237 10.65 -4.38 -21.81
N LYS A 238 10.99 -5.44 -21.07
CA LYS A 238 11.45 -6.73 -21.60
C LYS A 238 10.31 -7.71 -21.91
N LEU A 239 9.06 -7.37 -21.57
CA LEU A 239 7.89 -8.18 -21.94
C LEU A 239 7.63 -8.08 -23.45
N ASN A 240 7.47 -9.24 -24.10
CA ASN A 240 7.08 -9.32 -25.50
C ASN A 240 5.61 -8.87 -25.68
N PRO A 241 5.32 -7.80 -26.44
CA PRO A 241 3.95 -7.31 -26.64
C PRO A 241 3.06 -8.26 -27.44
N ALA A 242 3.63 -9.16 -28.24
CA ALA A 242 2.91 -10.12 -29.07
C ALA A 242 2.63 -11.44 -28.34
N ALA A 243 3.34 -11.74 -27.24
CA ALA A 243 3.15 -12.97 -26.50
C ALA A 243 1.81 -12.96 -25.75
N VAL A 244 0.96 -13.93 -26.05
CA VAL A 244 -0.30 -14.17 -25.36
C VAL A 244 -0.47 -15.66 -25.14
N ALA A 245 -0.87 -16.03 -23.93
CA ALA A 245 -1.35 -17.36 -23.61
C ALA A 245 -2.72 -17.20 -22.95
N TYR A 246 -3.66 -18.03 -23.36
CA TYR A 246 -5.03 -18.00 -22.89
C TYR A 246 -5.28 -19.10 -21.86
N LYS A 247 -6.20 -18.82 -20.94
CA LYS A 247 -6.68 -19.76 -19.92
C LYS A 247 -8.20 -19.88 -19.96
N CYS A 248 -8.69 -21.01 -19.48
CA CYS A 248 -10.12 -21.27 -19.37
C CYS A 248 -10.77 -20.41 -18.29
N THR A 249 -11.89 -19.76 -18.59
CA THR A 249 -12.69 -19.02 -17.58
C THR A 249 -13.27 -19.91 -16.49
N GLN A 250 -13.37 -21.22 -16.74
CA GLN A 250 -14.02 -22.18 -15.84
C GLN A 250 -13.02 -22.98 -14.99
N CYS A 251 -12.00 -23.56 -15.61
CA CYS A 251 -11.01 -24.40 -14.90
C CYS A 251 -9.64 -23.74 -14.76
N SER A 252 -9.45 -22.54 -15.33
CA SER A 252 -8.18 -21.78 -15.29
C SER A 252 -6.96 -22.47 -15.92
N ALA A 253 -7.12 -23.65 -16.51
CA ALA A 253 -6.06 -24.31 -17.27
C ALA A 253 -5.69 -23.50 -18.52
N ILE A 254 -4.41 -23.54 -18.88
CA ILE A 254 -3.86 -22.93 -20.08
C ILE A 254 -4.39 -23.69 -21.30
N ILE A 255 -4.87 -22.95 -22.30
CA ILE A 255 -5.52 -23.48 -23.51
C ILE A 255 -4.62 -23.38 -24.75
N GLY A 256 -3.70 -22.40 -24.77
CA GLY A 256 -2.81 -22.15 -25.90
C GLY A 256 -2.62 -20.66 -26.18
N ASP A 257 -2.11 -20.32 -27.34
CA ASP A 257 -1.86 -18.93 -27.81
C ASP A 257 -3.01 -18.35 -28.65
N SER A 258 -4.02 -19.16 -28.98
CA SER A 258 -5.22 -18.75 -29.70
C SER A 258 -6.47 -19.37 -29.10
N ILE A 259 -7.55 -18.59 -29.11
CA ILE A 259 -8.88 -19.03 -28.69
C ILE A 259 -9.90 -19.03 -29.84
N LEU A 260 -9.48 -18.62 -31.05
CA LEU A 260 -10.35 -18.57 -32.22
C LEU A 260 -10.71 -19.98 -32.68
N GLY A 261 -11.99 -20.20 -32.99
CA GLY A 261 -12.50 -21.50 -33.44
C GLY A 261 -12.76 -22.51 -32.32
N LEU A 262 -12.29 -22.27 -31.09
CA LEU A 262 -12.58 -23.12 -29.94
C LEU A 262 -14.03 -22.96 -29.49
N LYS A 263 -14.72 -24.09 -29.27
CA LYS A 263 -16.10 -24.13 -28.73
C LYS A 263 -16.20 -24.85 -27.39
N ILE A 264 -15.18 -25.63 -27.07
CA ILE A 264 -15.10 -26.49 -25.88
C ILE A 264 -13.70 -26.31 -25.29
N CYS A 265 -13.60 -26.22 -23.96
CA CYS A 265 -12.31 -26.20 -23.31
C CYS A 265 -11.62 -27.57 -23.44
N PRO A 266 -10.36 -27.64 -23.92
CA PRO A 266 -9.65 -28.92 -24.08
C PRO A 266 -9.33 -29.62 -22.76
N ASN A 267 -9.39 -28.91 -21.63
CA ASN A 267 -9.08 -29.48 -20.31
C ASN A 267 -10.35 -29.93 -19.54
N CYS A 268 -11.37 -29.08 -19.42
CA CYS A 268 -12.56 -29.39 -18.61
C CYS A 268 -13.80 -29.76 -19.42
N ASN A 269 -13.71 -29.83 -20.75
CA ASN A 269 -14.80 -30.20 -21.67
C ASN A 269 -16.07 -29.33 -21.56
N LYS A 270 -16.03 -28.21 -20.85
CA LYS A 270 -17.15 -27.25 -20.80
C LYS A 270 -17.26 -26.48 -22.12
N LYS A 271 -18.49 -26.31 -22.60
CA LYS A 271 -18.81 -25.46 -23.74
C LYS A 271 -18.63 -23.99 -23.37
N ILE A 272 -17.78 -23.28 -24.11
CA ILE A 272 -17.46 -21.87 -23.90
C ILE A 272 -17.38 -21.22 -25.28
N ASP A 273 -18.06 -20.08 -25.45
CA ASP A 273 -18.01 -19.31 -26.69
C ASP A 273 -16.77 -18.42 -26.71
N PHE A 274 -15.63 -19.02 -27.06
CA PHE A 274 -14.36 -18.31 -27.14
C PHE A 274 -14.32 -17.28 -28.27
N ASN A 275 -15.08 -17.47 -29.34
CA ASN A 275 -15.18 -16.49 -30.43
C ASN A 275 -15.86 -15.19 -29.94
N LYS A 276 -16.90 -15.29 -29.11
CA LYS A 276 -17.52 -14.13 -28.47
C LYS A 276 -16.54 -13.40 -27.54
N ILE A 277 -15.74 -14.15 -26.77
CA ILE A 277 -14.70 -13.58 -25.91
C ILE A 277 -13.65 -12.84 -26.75
N ALA A 278 -13.14 -13.46 -27.82
CA ALA A 278 -12.16 -12.86 -28.72
C ALA A 278 -12.69 -11.55 -29.34
N LYS A 279 -13.93 -11.56 -29.85
CA LYS A 279 -14.58 -10.37 -30.39
C LYS A 279 -14.75 -9.26 -29.33
N ARG A 280 -15.07 -9.62 -28.08
CA ARG A 280 -15.18 -8.63 -27.00
C ARG A 280 -13.83 -8.04 -26.61
N LEU A 281 -12.78 -8.87 -26.54
CA LEU A 281 -11.40 -8.42 -26.30
C LEU A 281 -10.95 -7.42 -27.37
N GLU A 282 -11.21 -7.70 -28.64
CA GLU A 282 -10.86 -6.79 -29.75
C GLU A 282 -11.59 -5.45 -29.66
N THR A 283 -12.89 -5.47 -29.35
CA THR A 283 -13.68 -4.25 -29.13
C THR A 283 -13.14 -3.45 -27.95
N LEU A 284 -12.94 -4.08 -26.79
CA LEU A 284 -12.41 -3.41 -25.59
C LEU A 284 -10.99 -2.90 -25.79
N SER A 285 -10.15 -3.59 -26.58
CA SER A 285 -8.82 -3.08 -26.94
C SER A 285 -8.87 -1.77 -27.72
N ARG A 286 -9.86 -1.59 -28.61
CA ARG A 286 -10.05 -0.34 -29.36
C ARG A 286 -10.60 0.77 -28.47
N GLU A 287 -11.53 0.42 -27.58
CA GLU A 287 -12.08 1.36 -26.59
C GLU A 287 -11.02 1.80 -25.58
N PHE A 288 -10.12 0.90 -25.17
CA PHE A 288 -9.00 1.18 -24.28
C PHE A 288 -8.04 2.23 -24.85
N ASN A 289 -7.70 2.13 -26.14
CA ASN A 289 -6.83 3.13 -26.78
C ASN A 289 -7.45 4.55 -26.68
N LYS A 290 -8.76 4.68 -26.91
CA LYS A 290 -9.49 5.95 -26.74
C LYS A 290 -9.61 6.36 -25.25
N ALA A 291 -9.72 5.39 -24.34
CA ALA A 291 -9.77 5.64 -22.91
C ALA A 291 -8.46 6.27 -22.39
N VAL A 292 -7.31 5.82 -22.88
CA VAL A 292 -6.01 6.41 -22.54
C VAL A 292 -5.91 7.86 -23.04
N GLU A 293 -6.41 8.17 -24.24
CA GLU A 293 -6.50 9.56 -24.72
C GLU A 293 -7.41 10.41 -23.83
N ASN A 294 -8.56 9.87 -23.42
CA ASN A 294 -9.46 10.53 -22.48
C ASN A 294 -8.81 10.79 -21.11
N LEU A 295 -7.97 9.87 -20.63
CA LEU A 295 -7.21 10.06 -19.40
C LEU A 295 -6.33 11.30 -19.48
N LEU A 296 -5.58 11.46 -20.58
CA LEU A 296 -4.74 12.63 -20.83
C LEU A 296 -5.53 13.95 -20.93
N LEU A 297 -6.83 13.87 -21.23
CA LEU A 297 -7.77 14.98 -21.27
C LEU A 297 -8.56 15.16 -19.96
N TRP A 298 -8.08 14.58 -18.84
CA TRP A 298 -8.72 14.65 -17.51
C TRP A 298 -10.11 14.02 -17.42
N ARG A 299 -10.50 13.19 -18.40
CA ARG A 299 -11.77 12.44 -18.38
C ARG A 299 -11.59 11.08 -17.67
N THR A 300 -11.12 11.14 -16.42
CA THR A 300 -10.68 10.00 -15.60
C THR A 300 -11.78 8.95 -15.40
N SER A 301 -12.99 9.36 -15.03
CA SER A 301 -14.13 8.44 -14.81
C SER A 301 -14.48 7.61 -16.04
N GLN A 302 -14.41 8.22 -17.23
CA GLN A 302 -14.69 7.53 -18.50
C GLN A 302 -13.59 6.52 -18.83
N CYS A 303 -12.32 6.91 -18.63
CA CYS A 303 -11.17 6.04 -18.82
C CYS A 303 -11.25 4.81 -17.90
N LEU A 304 -11.49 5.07 -16.62
CA LEU A 304 -11.51 4.06 -15.57
C LEU A 304 -12.56 2.97 -15.84
N LYS A 305 -13.79 3.34 -16.24
CA LYS A 305 -14.85 2.37 -16.54
C LYS A 305 -14.41 1.38 -17.63
N THR A 306 -13.87 1.89 -18.73
CA THR A 306 -13.38 1.05 -19.84
C THR A 306 -12.20 0.18 -19.41
N CYS A 307 -11.25 0.74 -18.66
CA CYS A 307 -10.08 -0.01 -18.21
C CYS A 307 -10.45 -1.12 -17.24
N LEU A 308 -11.38 -0.90 -16.30
CA LEU A 308 -11.84 -1.93 -15.36
C LEU A 308 -12.50 -3.10 -16.09
N GLU A 309 -13.38 -2.82 -17.06
CA GLU A 309 -14.02 -3.87 -17.86
C GLU A 309 -12.99 -4.66 -18.69
N TYR A 310 -12.08 -3.95 -19.36
CA TYR A 310 -11.05 -4.60 -20.17
C TYR A 310 -10.08 -5.43 -19.32
N CYS A 311 -9.63 -4.89 -18.18
CA CYS A 311 -8.74 -5.59 -17.27
C CYS A 311 -9.41 -6.82 -16.66
N SER A 312 -10.68 -6.73 -16.25
CA SER A 312 -11.43 -7.88 -15.72
C SER A 312 -11.58 -8.99 -16.77
N LEU A 313 -11.93 -8.65 -18.02
CA LEU A 313 -12.02 -9.64 -19.09
C LEU A 313 -10.66 -10.28 -19.37
N MET A 314 -9.60 -9.47 -19.55
CA MET A 314 -8.26 -9.99 -19.79
C MET A 314 -7.77 -10.88 -18.65
N ASP A 315 -7.92 -10.46 -17.39
CA ASP A 315 -7.49 -11.24 -16.23
C ASP A 315 -8.24 -12.58 -16.11
N SER A 316 -9.47 -12.69 -16.66
CA SER A 316 -10.22 -13.94 -16.68
C SER A 316 -9.77 -14.94 -17.76
N VAL A 317 -9.15 -14.47 -18.86
CA VAL A 317 -8.84 -15.30 -20.04
C VAL A 317 -7.39 -15.30 -20.49
N ILE A 318 -6.57 -14.36 -20.02
CA ILE A 318 -5.15 -14.25 -20.37
C ILE A 318 -4.31 -14.68 -19.17
N VAL A 319 -3.21 -15.38 -19.45
CA VAL A 319 -2.21 -15.79 -18.47
C VAL A 319 -1.26 -14.62 -18.21
N HIS A 320 -0.91 -14.41 -16.93
CA HIS A 320 0.10 -13.43 -16.54
C HIS A 320 1.52 -14.02 -16.66
N PRO A 321 2.56 -13.21 -16.93
CA PRO A 321 2.50 -11.77 -17.15
C PRO A 321 2.11 -11.44 -18.59
N ASN A 322 1.36 -10.35 -18.78
CA ASN A 322 1.04 -9.84 -20.10
C ASN A 322 1.15 -8.31 -20.13
N LYS A 323 1.82 -7.78 -21.17
CA LYS A 323 2.10 -6.34 -21.28
C LYS A 323 0.84 -5.49 -21.40
N LYS A 324 -0.21 -5.98 -22.08
CA LYS A 324 -1.48 -5.24 -22.21
C LYS A 324 -2.23 -5.17 -20.87
N ILE A 325 -2.24 -6.27 -20.11
CA ILE A 325 -2.80 -6.26 -18.75
C ILE A 325 -2.05 -5.27 -17.87
N ALA A 326 -0.72 -5.33 -17.86
CA ALA A 326 0.10 -4.43 -17.06
C ALA A 326 -0.18 -2.95 -17.38
N ILE A 327 -0.21 -2.58 -18.67
CA ILE A 327 -0.52 -1.20 -19.09
C ILE A 327 -1.94 -0.78 -18.67
N CYS A 328 -2.93 -1.68 -18.81
CA CYS A 328 -4.31 -1.40 -18.40
C CYS A 328 -4.41 -1.20 -16.88
N GLN A 329 -3.72 -2.01 -16.08
CA GLN A 329 -3.65 -1.85 -14.62
C GLN A 329 -2.99 -0.52 -14.23
N GLN A 330 -1.91 -0.11 -14.90
CA GLN A 330 -1.29 1.19 -14.67
C GLN A 330 -2.23 2.35 -15.00
N ALA A 331 -3.03 2.24 -16.07
CA ALA A 331 -4.06 3.23 -16.40
C ALA A 331 -5.16 3.31 -15.33
N ILE A 332 -5.57 2.17 -14.75
CA ILE A 332 -6.51 2.12 -13.61
C ILE A 332 -5.90 2.81 -12.39
N THR A 333 -4.67 2.45 -12.02
CA THR A 333 -3.94 3.05 -10.88
C THR A 333 -3.84 4.56 -11.03
N LEU A 334 -3.38 5.05 -12.18
CA LEU A 334 -3.25 6.48 -12.44
C LEU A 334 -4.61 7.19 -12.42
N SER A 335 -5.66 6.56 -12.96
CA SER A 335 -7.02 7.13 -12.91
C SER A 335 -7.50 7.29 -11.46
N TRP A 336 -7.23 6.32 -10.59
CA TRP A 336 -7.56 6.45 -9.16
C TRP A 336 -6.75 7.55 -8.48
N SER A 337 -5.43 7.63 -8.73
CA SER A 337 -4.58 8.68 -8.15
C SER A 337 -5.06 10.08 -8.55
N LEU A 338 -5.43 10.29 -9.81
CA LEU A 338 -5.96 11.57 -10.32
C LEU A 338 -7.35 11.94 -9.77
N MET A 339 -8.10 10.98 -9.24
CA MET A 339 -9.40 11.19 -8.58
C MET A 339 -9.29 11.31 -7.05
N SER A 340 -8.05 11.28 -6.53
CA SER A 340 -7.75 11.24 -5.09
C SER A 340 -7.09 12.56 -4.66
N ASN A 341 -6.13 12.53 -3.74
CA ASN A 341 -5.29 13.69 -3.44
C ASN A 341 -4.52 14.10 -4.71
N VAL A 342 -4.91 15.20 -5.34
CA VAL A 342 -4.29 15.71 -6.56
C VAL A 342 -4.05 17.21 -6.46
N GLN A 343 -2.84 17.62 -6.81
CA GLN A 343 -2.48 19.03 -6.96
C GLN A 343 -2.15 19.31 -8.44
N ASN A 344 -2.97 20.14 -9.07
CA ASN A 344 -2.70 20.64 -10.41
C ASN A 344 -1.95 21.97 -10.27
N VAL A 345 -0.66 21.98 -10.63
CA VAL A 345 0.29 23.08 -10.37
C VAL A 345 0.65 23.80 -11.65
#